data_AF-A0A0E9MKL4-F1
#
_entry.id   AF-A0A0E9MKL4-F1
#
_cell.length_a   1.000
_cell.length_b   1.000
_cell.length_c   1.000
_cell.angle_alpha   90.00
_cell.angle_beta   90.00
_cell.angle_gamma   90.00
#
_symmetry.space_group_name_H-M   'P 1'
#
loop_
_entity.id
_entity.type
_entity.pdbx_description
1 polymer ?
#
loop_
_entity_poly.entity_id
_entity_poly.type
_entity_poly.pdbx_seq_one_letter_code
_entity_poly.pdbx_strand_id
1 'polypeptide(L)'
;MKRLSSLETLGLWARSHRWADLRRFPRNEADDVFAGLTIRGRNHIVRLYNWSAGGACIDLPGSAKLGERVHLVCGKLRRHGRVAWLASGRAGVEFDS
;
A
#
# COMPACT_ATOMS: atom_id res chain seq x y z
N MET A 1 -36.01 -2.52 -30.45
CA MET A 1 -35.01 -1.52 -30.00
C MET A 1 -34.96 -1.56 -28.48
N LYS A 2 -33.95 -2.20 -27.88
CA LYS A 2 -33.86 -2.35 -26.41
C LYS A 2 -33.34 -1.04 -25.81
N ARG A 3 -34.10 -0.39 -24.91
CA ARG A 3 -33.60 0.74 -24.13
C ARG A 3 -32.63 0.20 -23.09
N LEU A 4 -31.36 0.56 -23.22
CA LEU A 4 -30.37 0.36 -22.16
C LEU A 4 -30.74 1.30 -21.01
N SER A 5 -30.68 0.79 -19.79
CA SER A 5 -30.91 1.59 -18.60
C SER A 5 -29.80 2.64 -18.47
N SER A 6 -30.10 3.83 -17.95
CA SER A 6 -29.14 4.94 -17.82
C SER A 6 -27.85 4.57 -17.07
N LEU A 7 -27.88 3.50 -16.27
CA LEU A 7 -26.73 2.98 -15.53
C LEU A 7 -25.78 2.13 -16.38
N GLU A 8 -26.27 1.49 -17.44
CA GLU A 8 -25.44 0.74 -18.39
C GLU A 8 -24.66 1.69 -19.31
N THR A 9 -25.27 2.82 -19.70
CA THR A 9 -24.63 3.86 -20.52
C THR A 9 -23.43 4.51 -19.81
N LEU A 10 -23.42 4.54 -18.48
CA LEU A 10 -22.37 5.18 -17.69
C LEU A 10 -21.17 4.26 -17.35
N GLY A 11 -21.19 2.99 -17.76
CA GLY A 11 -20.06 2.07 -17.52
C GLY A 11 -19.73 1.83 -16.04
N LEU A 12 -20.67 2.14 -15.14
CA LEU A 12 -20.48 2.21 -13.68
C LEU A 12 -20.30 0.84 -13.00
N TRP A 13 -20.44 -0.26 -13.73
CA TRP A 13 -20.40 -1.62 -13.18
C TRP A 13 -19.04 -2.32 -13.29
N ALA A 14 -18.07 -1.79 -14.06
CA ALA A 14 -16.84 -2.53 -14.39
C ALA A 14 -15.54 -1.97 -13.78
N ARG A 15 -15.60 -0.87 -13.04
CA ARG A 15 -14.45 -0.34 -12.29
C ARG A 15 -14.94 0.15 -10.94
N SER A 16 -14.43 -0.44 -9.87
CA SER A 16 -14.53 0.16 -8.53
C SER A 16 -13.98 1.58 -8.64
N HIS A 17 -14.88 2.54 -8.76
CA HIS A 17 -14.50 3.93 -8.91
C HIS A 17 -13.91 4.41 -7.58
N ARG A 18 -12.58 4.51 -7.52
CA ARG A 18 -11.82 5.35 -6.57
C ARG A 18 -12.20 6.83 -6.80
N TRP A 19 -13.43 7.25 -6.53
CA TRP A 19 -13.97 8.53 -7.01
C TRP A 19 -13.30 9.79 -6.46
N ALA A 20 -12.42 9.67 -5.48
CA ALA A 20 -11.38 10.66 -5.28
C ALA A 20 -10.11 9.94 -4.81
N ASP A 21 -9.03 9.98 -5.60
CA ASP A 21 -7.72 9.60 -5.11
C ASP A 21 -7.23 10.68 -4.13
N LEU A 22 -7.73 10.64 -2.89
CA LEU A 22 -7.41 11.59 -1.83
C LEU A 22 -6.02 11.37 -1.21
N ARG A 23 -5.12 10.68 -1.91
CA ARG A 23 -3.77 10.44 -1.41
C ARG A 23 -3.00 11.76 -1.38
N ARG A 24 -2.38 12.02 -0.22
CA ARG A 24 -1.50 13.18 -0.02
C ARG A 24 -0.27 13.16 -0.95
N PHE A 25 0.18 11.98 -1.38
CA PHE A 25 1.39 11.82 -2.17
C PHE A 25 1.16 10.87 -3.35
N PRO A 26 1.75 11.18 -4.53
CA PRO A 26 1.83 10.22 -5.62
C PRO A 26 2.69 9.02 -5.21
N ARG A 27 2.45 7.87 -5.83
CA ARG A 27 3.20 6.64 -5.55
C ARG A 27 4.03 6.24 -6.76
N ASN A 28 5.27 5.89 -6.48
CA ASN A 28 6.16 5.23 -7.42
C ASN A 28 5.95 3.72 -7.27
N GLU A 29 5.59 3.05 -8.36
CA GLU A 29 5.53 1.58 -8.39
C GLU A 29 6.95 0.99 -8.27
N ALA A 30 7.02 -0.21 -7.70
CA ALA A 30 8.25 -0.93 -7.47
C ALA A 30 8.11 -2.35 -8.02
N ASP A 31 8.69 -2.57 -9.20
CA ASP A 31 8.66 -3.86 -9.88
C ASP A 31 9.84 -4.72 -9.38
N ASP A 32 9.51 -5.89 -8.83
CA ASP A 32 10.45 -6.89 -8.30
C ASP A 32 11.49 -6.36 -7.31
N VAL A 33 11.10 -5.35 -6.52
CA VAL A 33 11.92 -4.79 -5.45
C VAL A 33 11.60 -5.47 -4.11
N PHE A 34 12.65 -5.81 -3.37
CA PHE A 34 12.54 -6.31 -1.99
C PHE A 34 13.13 -5.31 -1.01
N ALA A 35 12.52 -5.21 0.17
CA ALA A 35 12.93 -4.34 1.25
C ALA A 35 13.19 -5.15 2.53
N GLY A 36 14.13 -4.66 3.33
CA GLY A 36 14.30 -5.10 4.71
C GLY A 36 13.29 -4.40 5.61
N LEU A 37 12.56 -5.16 6.42
CA LEU A 37 11.60 -4.66 7.39
C LEU A 37 11.96 -5.18 8.78
N THR A 38 12.14 -4.26 9.73
CA THR A 38 12.21 -4.61 11.15
C THR A 38 10.87 -4.30 11.81
N ILE A 39 10.25 -5.30 12.45
CA ILE A 39 9.00 -5.18 13.21
C ILE A 39 9.08 -6.06 14.46
N ARG A 40 8.70 -5.52 15.63
CA ARG A 40 8.84 -6.22 16.93
C ARG A 40 10.26 -6.79 17.17
N GLY A 41 11.28 -6.07 16.73
CA GLY A 41 12.69 -6.50 16.83
C GLY A 41 13.10 -7.66 15.90
N ARG A 42 12.20 -8.13 15.02
CA ARG A 42 12.49 -9.18 14.04
C ARG A 42 12.68 -8.58 12.65
N ASN A 43 13.63 -9.14 11.90
CA ASN A 43 13.91 -8.73 10.53
C ASN A 43 13.21 -9.65 9.54
N HIS A 44 12.62 -9.05 8.51
CA HIS A 44 11.92 -9.72 7.43
C HIS A 44 12.41 -9.14 6.10
N ILE A 45 12.45 -9.99 5.07
CA ILE A 45 12.54 -9.54 3.67
C ILE A 45 11.11 -9.55 3.14
N VAL A 46 10.65 -8.42 2.62
CA VAL A 46 9.28 -8.25 2.10
C VAL A 46 9.33 -7.66 0.71
N ARG A 47 8.40 -8.04 -0.17
CA ARG A 47 8.25 -7.33 -1.45
C ARG A 47 7.76 -5.91 -1.19
N LEU A 48 8.33 -4.96 -1.91
CA LEU A 48 7.86 -3.57 -1.99
C LEU A 48 7.06 -3.43 -3.29
N TYR A 49 5.79 -3.05 -3.19
CA TYR A 49 4.91 -2.86 -4.35
C TYR A 49 4.92 -1.42 -4.85
N ASN A 50 4.86 -0.46 -3.93
CA ASN A 50 4.98 0.95 -4.24
C ASN A 50 5.39 1.74 -3.01
N TRP A 51 5.86 2.96 -3.24
CA TRP A 51 6.28 3.88 -2.19
C TRP A 51 6.00 5.33 -2.59
N SER A 52 6.04 6.21 -1.60
CA SER A 52 5.84 7.65 -1.72
C SER A 52 6.65 8.36 -0.65
N ALA A 53 6.61 9.68 -0.62
CA ALA A 53 7.22 10.45 0.47
C ALA A 53 6.62 10.12 1.84
N GLY A 54 5.34 9.72 1.91
CA GLY A 54 4.62 9.47 3.16
C GLY A 54 4.40 8.01 3.54
N GLY A 55 4.85 7.05 2.72
CA GLY A 55 4.61 5.65 3.04
C GLY A 55 4.92 4.67 1.92
N ALA A 56 4.73 3.37 2.22
CA ALA A 56 4.98 2.26 1.33
C ALA A 56 3.89 1.18 1.40
N CYS A 57 3.76 0.39 0.35
CA CYS A 57 2.95 -0.82 0.28
C CYS A 57 3.88 -2.02 0.18
N ILE A 58 3.79 -2.94 1.13
CA ILE A 58 4.64 -4.12 1.22
C ILE A 58 3.81 -5.39 1.37
N ASP A 59 4.44 -6.56 1.23
CA ASP A 59 3.86 -7.81 1.73
C ASP A 59 3.56 -7.69 3.22
N LEU A 60 2.49 -8.36 3.66
CA LEU A 60 2.17 -8.49 5.08
C LEU A 60 3.15 -9.49 5.73
N PRO A 61 4.05 -9.05 6.62
CA PRO A 61 4.98 -9.95 7.30
C PRO A 61 4.26 -10.74 8.41
N GLY A 62 3.91 -11.99 8.12
CA GLY A 62 3.32 -12.90 9.11
C GLY A 62 2.07 -12.33 9.77
N SER A 63 2.08 -12.24 11.11
CA SER A 63 0.95 -11.77 11.94
C SER A 63 1.05 -10.30 12.35
N ALA A 64 1.58 -9.42 11.48
CA ALA A 64 1.66 -8.01 11.81
C ALA A 64 0.26 -7.39 11.99
N LYS A 65 0.18 -6.45 12.92
CA LYS A 65 -1.07 -5.79 13.33
C LYS A 65 -1.05 -4.31 12.97
N LEU A 66 -2.25 -3.75 12.82
CA LEU A 66 -2.44 -2.32 12.63
C LEU A 66 -1.76 -1.53 13.78
N GLY A 67 -1.08 -0.45 13.43
CA GLY A 67 -0.39 0.44 14.38
C GLY A 67 0.99 -0.02 14.82
N GLU A 68 1.43 -1.26 14.53
CA GLU A 68 2.75 -1.73 14.93
C GLU A 68 3.86 -0.88 14.31
N ARG A 69 4.85 -0.51 15.14
CA ARG A 69 6.03 0.26 14.71
C ARG A 69 6.95 -0.58 13.85
N VAL A 70 7.44 0.04 12.78
CA VAL A 70 8.34 -0.60 11.82
C VAL A 70 9.51 0.29 11.46
N HIS A 71 10.58 -0.33 10.96
CA HIS A 71 11.67 0.34 10.27
C HIS A 71 11.87 -0.34 8.91
N LEU A 72 11.69 0.42 7.82
CA LEU A 72 11.78 -0.06 6.45
C LEU A 72 13.07 0.46 5.80
N VAL A 73 13.83 -0.46 5.20
CA VAL A 73 15.09 -0.19 4.51
C VAL A 73 15.06 -0.75 3.09
N CYS A 74 15.30 0.09 2.10
CA CYS A 74 15.39 -0.29 0.69
C CYS A 74 16.39 0.63 -0.04
N GLY A 75 17.60 0.14 -0.28
CA GLY A 75 18.69 0.97 -0.81
C GLY A 75 18.98 2.17 0.10
N LYS A 76 18.78 3.39 -0.43
CA LYS A 76 18.93 4.65 0.33
C LYS A 76 17.71 5.01 1.18
N LEU A 77 16.55 4.40 0.95
CA LEU A 77 15.37 4.60 1.77
C LEU A 77 15.60 3.96 3.14
N ARG A 78 15.51 4.76 4.20
CA ARG A 78 15.51 4.32 5.60
C ARG A 78 14.46 5.13 6.34
N ARG A 79 13.36 4.49 6.73
CA ARG A 79 12.19 5.18 7.31
C ARG A 79 11.59 4.39 8.46
N HIS A 80 11.38 5.08 9.58
CA HIS A 80 10.49 4.62 10.62
C HIS A 80 9.04 4.89 10.24
N GLY A 81 8.13 4.10 10.77
CA GLY A 81 6.71 4.28 10.52
C GLY A 81 5.86 3.31 11.32
N ARG A 82 4.61 3.18 10.87
CA ARG A 82 3.63 2.26 11.46
C ARG A 82 2.81 1.56 10.38
N VAL A 83 2.33 0.36 10.70
CA VAL A 83 1.33 -0.32 9.87
C VAL A 83 0.03 0.49 9.89
N ALA A 84 -0.39 1.01 8.74
CA ALA A 84 -1.53 1.92 8.60
C ALA A 84 -2.78 1.25 8.02
N TRP A 85 -2.62 0.11 7.33
CA TRP A 85 -3.71 -0.73 6.88
C TRP A 85 -3.21 -2.14 6.55
N LEU A 86 -4.13 -3.10 6.54
CA LEU A 86 -3.90 -4.50 6.19
C LEU A 86 -5.00 -4.93 5.21
N ALA A 87 -4.62 -5.50 4.06
CA ALA A 87 -5.59 -5.99 3.07
C ALA A 87 -4.93 -6.98 2.12
N SER A 88 -5.60 -8.10 1.83
CA SER A 88 -5.22 -9.06 0.80
C SER A 88 -3.74 -9.50 0.85
N GLY A 89 -3.23 -9.81 2.05
CA GLY A 89 -1.83 -10.21 2.25
C GLY A 89 -0.81 -9.08 2.10
N ARG A 90 -1.26 -7.82 2.06
CA ARG A 90 -0.40 -6.63 2.01
C ARG A 90 -0.61 -5.74 3.22
N ALA A 91 0.42 -4.96 3.51
CA ALA A 91 0.40 -3.92 4.52
C ALA A 91 0.78 -2.57 3.93
N GLY A 92 0.08 -1.53 4.36
CA GLY A 92 0.53 -0.16 4.20
C GLY A 92 1.37 0.26 5.38
N VAL A 93 2.52 0.85 5.11
CA VAL A 93 3.33 1.55 6.10
C VAL A 93 3.16 3.04 5.88
N GLU A 94 2.71 3.76 6.90
CA GLU A 94 2.79 5.22 6.94
C GLU A 94 4.10 5.61 7.61
N PHE A 95 4.90 6.44 6.93
CA PHE A 95 6.17 6.91 7.48
C PHE A 95 5.93 7.97 8.54
N ASP A 96 6.78 7.96 9.55
CA ASP A 96 6.87 9.07 10.49
C ASP A 96 7.41 10.31 9.72
N SER A 97 6.89 11.48 10.08
CA SER A 97 7.27 12.79 9.52
C SER A 97 8.71 13.16 9.82
#